data_AF-A0A815E5U2-F1
#
_entry.id   AF-A0A815E5U2-F1
#
_cell.length_a   1.000
_cell.length_b   1.000
_cell.length_c   1.000
_cell.angle_alpha   90.00
_cell.angle_beta   90.00
_cell.angle_gamma   90.00
#
_symmetry.space_group_name_H-M   'P 1'
#
loop_
_entity.id
_entity.type
_entity.pdbx_description
1 polymer ?
#
loop_
_entity_poly.entity_id
_entity_poly.type
_entity_poly.pdbx_seq_one_letter_code
_entity_poly.pdbx_strand_id
1 'polypeptide(L)'
;MLSYNTLQRHTTVMFLQSITIIAVLFGCLEAKPVIYRNVSDCSITVDGILHYQGKHSFSKFEHECLVWTDLQTIYPDVINEPNFFNDASVKAAKNYCRNPNMNVNGPWCYIQDGDEIIAEECAVCQSLAPRPTFPTNVEISDDMSDMPVRTNFFQHVRDELQRYGIFVREKVLEIINRMHEKMRHFRARISDHFNY
;
A
#
# COMPACT_ATOMS: atom_id res chain seq x y z
N MET A 1 11.12 -43.40 51.54
CA MET A 1 12.05 -42.24 51.59
C MET A 1 12.39 -41.87 50.16
N LEU A 2 11.81 -40.80 49.61
CA LEU A 2 12.28 -40.26 48.33
C LEU A 2 13.67 -39.65 48.56
N SER A 3 14.63 -40.00 47.70
CA SER A 3 16.01 -39.53 47.80
C SER A 3 16.03 -37.99 47.73
N TYR A 4 16.86 -37.35 48.55
CA TYR A 4 17.07 -35.90 48.59
C TYR A 4 17.27 -35.29 47.19
N ASN A 5 17.94 -36.03 46.30
CA ASN A 5 18.17 -35.66 44.90
C ASN A 5 16.87 -35.57 44.08
N THR A 6 15.87 -36.38 44.39
CA THR A 6 14.55 -36.37 43.73
C THR A 6 13.76 -35.14 44.19
N LEU A 7 13.75 -34.84 45.49
CA LEU A 7 13.08 -33.65 46.04
C LEU A 7 13.70 -32.35 45.51
N GLN A 8 15.03 -32.27 45.44
CA GLN A 8 15.76 -31.11 44.91
C GLN A 8 15.57 -30.91 43.41
N ARG A 9 15.39 -31.98 42.63
CA ARG A 9 14.99 -31.90 41.22
C ARG A 9 13.54 -31.41 41.08
N HIS A 10 12.63 -31.87 41.92
CA HIS A 10 11.25 -31.40 41.89
C HIS A 10 11.13 -29.93 42.28
N THR A 11 11.85 -29.46 43.31
CA THR A 11 11.82 -28.06 43.72
C THR A 11 12.45 -27.11 42.70
N THR A 12 13.55 -27.53 42.06
CA THR A 12 14.16 -26.74 40.96
C THR A 12 13.27 -26.68 39.72
N VAL A 13 12.60 -27.78 39.36
CA VAL A 13 11.62 -27.80 38.27
C VAL A 13 10.43 -26.88 38.58
N MET A 14 9.89 -26.92 39.80
CA MET A 14 8.78 -26.03 40.21
C MET A 14 9.19 -24.55 40.20
N PHE A 15 10.43 -24.23 40.57
CA PHE A 15 10.95 -22.86 40.55
C PHE A 15 11.22 -22.34 39.13
N LEU A 16 11.72 -23.20 38.23
CA LEU A 16 11.90 -22.83 36.82
C LEU A 16 10.55 -22.67 36.11
N GLN A 17 9.55 -23.49 36.44
CA GLN A 17 8.19 -23.35 35.93
C GLN A 17 7.50 -22.08 36.43
N SER A 18 7.75 -21.64 37.67
CA SER A 18 7.18 -20.37 38.15
C SER A 18 7.83 -19.16 37.47
N ILE A 19 9.13 -19.19 37.20
CA ILE A 19 9.84 -18.13 36.47
C ILE A 19 9.33 -18.00 35.03
N THR A 20 9.07 -19.11 34.33
CA THR A 20 8.53 -19.04 32.96
C THR A 20 7.10 -18.54 32.95
N ILE A 21 6.26 -18.94 33.92
CA ILE A 21 4.90 -18.41 34.07
C ILE A 21 4.93 -16.91 34.34
N ILE A 22 5.83 -16.44 35.22
CA ILE A 22 6.04 -15.01 35.48
C ILE A 22 6.53 -14.31 34.21
N ALA A 23 7.49 -14.87 33.47
CA ALA A 23 7.97 -14.29 32.21
C ALA A 23 6.89 -14.24 31.11
N VAL A 24 5.95 -15.18 31.08
CA VAL A 24 4.79 -15.14 30.17
C VAL A 24 3.78 -14.08 30.63
N LEU A 25 3.50 -14.00 31.94
CA LEU A 25 2.57 -13.01 32.51
C LEU A 25 3.10 -11.56 32.37
N PHE A 26 4.40 -11.36 32.57
CA PHE A 26 5.07 -10.06 32.41
C PHE A 26 5.48 -9.78 30.96
N GLY A 27 5.79 -10.81 30.16
CA GLY A 27 6.09 -10.69 28.72
C GLY A 27 4.86 -10.43 27.86
N CYS A 28 3.66 -10.75 28.35
CA CYS A 28 2.39 -10.30 27.75
C CYS A 28 2.13 -8.79 27.95
N LEU A 29 2.89 -8.08 28.79
CA LEU A 29 2.58 -6.69 29.16
C LEU A 29 3.16 -5.61 28.22
N GLU A 30 3.91 -5.97 27.18
CA GLU A 30 4.46 -4.99 26.21
C GLU A 30 3.91 -5.12 24.79
N ALA A 31 2.80 -5.86 24.61
CA ALA A 31 1.96 -5.61 23.45
C ALA A 31 1.25 -4.26 23.67
N LYS A 32 1.92 -3.16 23.34
CA LYS A 32 1.24 -1.86 23.19
C LYS A 32 -0.01 -2.10 22.34
N PRO A 33 -1.22 -1.77 22.83
CA PRO A 33 -2.39 -1.87 21.98
C PRO A 33 -2.14 -0.98 20.78
N VAL A 34 -2.12 -1.56 19.58
CA VAL A 34 -2.11 -0.79 18.34
C VAL A 34 -3.43 -0.04 18.32
N ILE A 35 -3.41 1.24 18.69
CA ILE A 35 -4.56 2.12 18.58
C ILE A 35 -4.78 2.32 17.08
N TYR A 36 -5.83 1.68 16.55
CA TYR A 36 -6.24 1.77 15.16
C TYR A 36 -6.38 3.24 14.73
N ARG A 37 -5.76 3.59 13.60
CA ARG A 37 -6.10 4.82 12.87
C ARG A 37 -7.52 4.71 12.31
N ASN A 38 -8.22 5.84 12.31
CA ASN A 38 -9.63 6.00 11.94
C ASN A 38 -10.03 5.17 10.70
N VAL A 39 -10.96 4.23 10.88
CA VAL A 39 -11.51 3.38 9.80
C VAL A 39 -12.15 4.21 8.68
N SER A 40 -12.57 5.45 8.98
CA SER A 40 -13.10 6.40 8.00
C SER A 40 -12.09 6.84 6.93
N ASP A 41 -10.78 6.67 7.17
CA ASP A 41 -9.73 7.03 6.21
C ASP A 41 -9.31 5.84 5.33
N CYS A 42 -9.96 4.68 5.44
CA CYS A 42 -9.64 3.49 4.66
C CYS A 42 -10.45 3.44 3.35
N SER A 43 -9.78 3.08 2.25
CA SER A 43 -10.43 2.67 1.00
C SER A 43 -10.07 1.23 0.62
N ILE A 44 -11.08 0.36 0.53
CA ILE A 44 -10.94 -1.04 0.10
C ILE A 44 -11.34 -1.27 -1.36
N THR A 45 -11.82 -0.24 -2.07
CA THR A 45 -12.17 -0.32 -3.48
C THR A 45 -10.96 -0.03 -4.35
N VAL A 46 -10.85 -0.67 -5.52
CA VAL A 46 -9.76 -0.40 -6.48
C VAL A 46 -9.71 1.09 -6.83
N ASP A 47 -10.86 1.68 -7.14
CA ASP A 47 -11.00 3.10 -7.46
C ASP A 47 -10.50 4.00 -6.33
N GLY A 48 -10.93 3.76 -5.08
CA GLY A 48 -10.48 4.58 -3.97
C GLY A 48 -9.04 4.30 -3.50
N ILE A 49 -8.40 3.21 -3.94
CA ILE A 49 -6.96 2.97 -3.76
C ILE A 49 -6.15 3.72 -4.84
N LEU A 50 -6.63 3.74 -6.08
CA LEU A 50 -6.02 4.49 -7.19
C LEU A 50 -6.20 6.01 -7.03
N HIS A 51 -7.33 6.44 -6.48
CA HIS A 51 -7.69 7.84 -6.27
C HIS A 51 -7.78 8.18 -4.78
N TYR A 52 -6.89 7.60 -3.98
CA TYR A 52 -6.93 7.77 -2.52
C TYR A 52 -6.75 9.25 -2.11
N GLN A 53 -7.76 9.78 -1.42
CA GLN A 53 -7.82 11.16 -0.90
C GLN A 53 -8.06 11.23 0.61
N GLY A 54 -7.92 10.11 1.32
CA GLY A 54 -8.05 10.06 2.78
C GLY A 54 -6.91 10.76 3.52
N LYS A 55 -6.95 10.74 4.86
CA LYS A 55 -6.00 11.47 5.71
C LYS A 55 -4.91 10.60 6.35
N HIS A 56 -4.70 9.38 5.86
CA HIS A 56 -3.64 8.52 6.35
C HIS A 56 -2.26 9.11 6.02
N SER A 57 -1.37 9.24 7.00
CA SER A 57 -0.09 9.97 6.88
C SER A 57 1.13 9.17 7.33
N PHE A 58 1.07 7.83 7.26
CA PHE A 58 2.24 7.01 7.53
C PHE A 58 2.31 5.88 6.51
N SER A 59 3.49 5.30 6.37
CA SER A 59 3.73 4.17 5.51
C SER A 59 3.25 2.85 6.13
N LYS A 60 3.34 1.77 5.36
CA LYS A 60 3.03 0.40 5.81
C LYS A 60 3.95 -0.09 6.95
N PHE A 61 5.13 0.50 7.08
CA PHE A 61 6.06 0.22 8.18
C PHE A 61 5.97 1.26 9.31
N GLU A 62 4.89 2.06 9.35
CA GLU A 62 4.64 3.08 10.38
C GLU A 62 5.69 4.21 10.40
N HIS A 63 6.37 4.45 9.29
CA HIS A 63 7.18 5.66 9.12
C HIS A 63 6.27 6.85 8.81
N GLU A 64 6.48 7.98 9.47
CA GLU A 64 5.69 9.18 9.23
C GLU A 64 6.02 9.77 7.86
N CYS A 65 4.97 10.09 7.10
CA CYS A 65 5.12 10.70 5.79
C CYS A 65 5.64 12.14 5.89
N LEU A 66 6.55 12.48 4.97
CA LEU A 66 7.01 13.85 4.74
C LEU A 66 5.90 14.70 4.08
N VAL A 67 5.97 16.02 4.31
CA VAL A 67 5.01 16.98 3.77
C VAL A 67 5.30 17.23 2.29
N TRP A 68 4.29 17.07 1.44
CA TRP A 68 4.41 17.22 -0.01
C TRP A 68 4.91 18.61 -0.45
N THR A 69 4.57 19.67 0.30
CA THR A 69 5.05 21.03 -0.01
C THR A 69 6.54 21.20 0.25
N ASP A 70 7.11 20.53 1.25
CA ASP A 70 8.53 20.66 1.58
C ASP A 70 9.38 19.98 0.50
N LEU A 71 8.86 18.87 -0.03
CA LEU A 71 9.46 18.12 -1.12
C LEU A 71 9.43 18.86 -2.46
N GLN A 72 8.65 19.94 -2.63
CA GLN A 72 8.67 20.73 -3.87
C GLN A 72 10.04 21.33 -4.15
N THR A 73 10.85 21.57 -3.11
CA THR A 73 12.22 22.07 -3.27
C THR A 73 13.22 20.98 -3.65
N ILE A 74 12.89 19.72 -3.40
CA ILE A 74 13.76 18.55 -3.62
C ILE A 74 13.41 17.88 -4.96
N TYR A 75 12.11 17.74 -5.25
CA TYR A 75 11.57 17.12 -6.47
C TYR A 75 10.60 18.05 -7.21
N PRO A 76 11.03 19.25 -7.64
CA PRO A 76 10.17 20.26 -8.25
C PRO A 76 9.52 19.76 -9.54
N ASP A 77 10.26 19.00 -10.35
CA ASP A 77 9.81 18.54 -11.66
C ASP A 77 8.69 17.52 -11.58
N VAL A 78 8.58 16.79 -10.46
CA VAL A 78 7.56 15.75 -10.26
C VAL A 78 6.35 16.31 -9.52
N ILE A 79 6.57 17.00 -8.41
CA ILE A 79 5.48 17.41 -7.50
C ILE A 79 4.65 18.56 -8.08
N ASN A 80 5.26 19.39 -8.93
CA ASN A 80 4.57 20.50 -9.58
C ASN A 80 3.94 20.12 -10.93
N GLU A 81 4.01 18.85 -11.35
CA GLU A 81 3.35 18.44 -12.58
C GLU A 81 1.84 18.70 -12.50
N PRO A 82 1.22 19.24 -13.57
CA PRO A 82 -0.22 19.43 -13.62
C PRO A 82 -0.96 18.09 -13.40
N ASN A 83 -1.95 18.10 -12.51
CA ASN A 83 -2.76 16.93 -12.14
C ASN A 83 -1.99 15.79 -11.46
N PHE A 84 -0.79 16.05 -10.91
CA PHE A 84 -0.09 15.06 -10.10
C PHE A 84 -0.93 14.66 -8.87
N PHE A 85 -1.52 15.63 -8.18
CA PHE A 85 -2.47 15.36 -7.10
C PHE A 85 -3.91 15.43 -7.60
N ASN A 86 -4.73 14.49 -7.15
CA ASN A 86 -6.18 14.56 -7.30
C ASN A 86 -6.82 15.55 -6.31
N ASP A 87 -6.06 16.03 -5.32
CA ASP A 87 -6.50 17.08 -4.38
C ASP A 87 -6.57 18.45 -5.06
N ALA A 88 -7.24 19.41 -4.39
CA ALA A 88 -7.32 20.79 -4.86
C ALA A 88 -5.94 21.49 -4.99
N SER A 89 -4.91 21.02 -4.28
CA SER A 89 -3.53 21.54 -4.36
C SER A 89 -2.53 20.62 -3.64
N VAL A 90 -1.23 20.79 -3.92
CA VAL A 90 -0.14 20.14 -3.16
C VAL A 90 -0.27 20.41 -1.66
N LYS A 91 -0.63 21.65 -1.28
CA LYS A 91 -0.86 22.03 0.12
C LYS A 91 -2.04 21.30 0.76
N ALA A 92 -3.08 20.98 -0.02
CA ALA A 92 -4.22 20.22 0.48
C ALA A 92 -3.88 18.75 0.73
N ALA A 93 -2.94 18.18 -0.04
CA ALA A 93 -2.44 16.83 0.17
C ALA A 93 -1.63 16.68 1.49
N LYS A 94 -1.12 17.78 2.07
CA LYS A 94 -0.35 17.81 3.33
C LYS A 94 0.78 16.77 3.35
N ASN A 95 0.77 15.84 4.31
CA ASN A 95 1.63 14.65 4.34
C ASN A 95 0.81 13.36 4.21
N TYR A 96 -0.36 13.44 3.60
CA TYR A 96 -1.23 12.28 3.43
C TYR A 96 -0.72 11.40 2.28
N CYS A 97 -0.89 10.09 2.40
CA CYS A 97 -0.56 9.16 1.33
C CYS A 97 -1.38 9.47 0.09
N ARG A 98 -0.75 9.40 -1.08
CA ARG A 98 -1.38 9.70 -2.38
C ARG A 98 -0.94 8.69 -3.41
N ASN A 99 -1.69 8.61 -4.51
CA ASN A 99 -1.36 7.74 -5.62
C ASN A 99 -1.37 8.48 -6.98
N PRO A 100 -0.49 9.49 -7.16
CA PRO A 100 -0.43 10.31 -8.39
C PRO A 100 -0.27 9.50 -9.67
N ASN A 101 0.53 8.44 -9.57
CA ASN A 101 1.00 7.62 -10.67
C ASN A 101 0.14 6.37 -10.89
N MET A 102 -1.02 6.28 -10.22
CA MET A 102 -1.92 5.12 -10.32
C MET A 102 -1.18 3.79 -10.05
N ASN A 103 -0.27 3.80 -9.08
CA ASN A 103 0.47 2.62 -8.65
C ASN A 103 -0.52 1.54 -8.19
N VAL A 104 -0.42 0.36 -8.79
CA VAL A 104 -1.26 -0.81 -8.48
C VAL A 104 -1.05 -1.33 -7.06
N ASN A 105 0.11 -1.06 -6.46
CA ASN A 105 0.40 -1.39 -5.06
C ASN A 105 -0.31 -0.43 -4.08
N GLY A 106 -0.91 0.65 -4.60
CA GLY A 106 -1.71 1.59 -3.85
C GLY A 106 -0.99 2.89 -3.50
N PRO A 107 -1.60 3.68 -2.60
CA PRO A 107 -1.07 4.98 -2.22
C PRO A 107 0.25 4.85 -1.46
N TRP A 108 1.08 5.86 -1.59
CA TRP A 108 2.42 5.92 -1.05
C TRP A 108 2.73 7.35 -0.57
N CYS A 109 3.84 7.50 0.12
CA CYS A 109 4.38 8.79 0.51
C CYS A 109 5.91 8.74 0.59
N TYR A 110 6.55 9.89 0.67
CA TYR A 110 7.97 9.95 0.97
C TYR A 110 8.22 9.89 2.48
N ILE A 111 9.28 9.21 2.90
CA ILE A 111 9.73 9.11 4.28
C ILE A 111 11.23 9.45 4.34
N GLN A 112 11.70 9.87 5.51
CA GLN A 112 13.12 10.07 5.78
C GLN A 112 13.72 8.74 6.27
N ASP A 113 14.64 8.16 5.48
CA ASP A 113 15.40 6.97 5.84
C ASP A 113 16.88 7.34 6.00
N GLY A 114 17.30 7.61 7.24
CA GLY A 114 18.62 8.15 7.52
C GLY A 114 18.81 9.52 6.85
N ASP A 115 19.78 9.62 5.95
CA ASP A 115 20.07 10.83 5.17
C ASP A 115 19.36 10.84 3.80
N GLU A 116 18.62 9.78 3.46
CA GLU A 116 17.93 9.63 2.18
C GLU A 116 16.43 9.87 2.31
N ILE A 117 15.83 10.35 1.22
CA ILE A 117 14.38 10.46 1.08
C ILE A 117 13.93 9.40 0.09
N ILE A 118 13.07 8.49 0.55
CA ILE A 118 12.60 7.35 -0.25
C ILE A 118 11.08 7.31 -0.29
N ALA A 119 10.53 6.76 -1.36
CA ALA A 119 9.09 6.52 -1.48
C ALA A 119 8.72 5.17 -0.85
N GLU A 120 7.73 5.17 0.03
CA GLU A 120 7.24 3.98 0.71
C GLU A 120 5.72 3.86 0.56
N GLU A 121 5.24 2.63 0.34
CA GLU A 121 3.82 2.30 0.23
C GLU A 121 3.10 2.50 1.57
N CYS A 122 1.83 2.92 1.51
CA CYS A 122 1.00 3.12 2.68
C CYS A 122 -0.04 2.00 2.86
N ALA A 123 -0.20 1.53 4.09
CA ALA A 123 -1.27 0.61 4.47
C ALA A 123 -2.55 1.38 4.85
N VAL A 124 -3.17 2.05 3.87
CA VAL A 124 -4.38 2.89 4.09
C VAL A 124 -5.58 2.12 4.60
N CYS A 125 -5.58 0.80 4.40
CA CYS A 125 -6.44 -0.16 5.06
C CYS A 125 -5.57 -1.25 5.66
N GLN A 126 -5.17 -1.11 6.93
CA GLN A 126 -4.75 -2.29 7.67
C GLN A 126 -6.01 -3.14 7.90
N SER A 127 -6.18 -4.19 7.08
CA SER A 127 -7.01 -5.30 7.52
C SER A 127 -6.48 -5.76 8.86
N LEU A 128 -7.36 -5.94 9.85
CA LEU A 128 -7.09 -6.49 11.19
C LEU A 128 -6.48 -7.92 11.18
N ALA A 129 -5.73 -8.32 10.17
CA ALA A 129 -4.99 -9.57 10.22
C ALA A 129 -3.78 -9.35 11.12
N PRO A 130 -3.74 -9.92 12.35
CA PRO A 130 -2.46 -10.07 13.04
C PRO A 130 -1.47 -10.71 12.07
N ARG A 131 -0.21 -10.27 12.08
CA ARG A 131 0.89 -10.87 11.33
C ARG A 131 0.69 -12.40 11.37
N PRO A 132 0.51 -13.10 10.22
CA PRO A 132 0.43 -14.55 10.25
C PRO A 132 1.78 -15.04 10.78
N THR A 133 1.81 -15.40 12.06
CA THR A 133 2.84 -16.28 12.58
C THR A 133 2.59 -17.59 11.87
N PHE A 134 3.36 -17.87 10.82
CA PHE A 134 3.31 -19.15 10.13
C PHE A 134 3.40 -20.26 11.18
N PRO A 135 2.34 -21.05 11.42
CA PRO A 135 2.48 -22.28 12.17
C PRO A 135 3.35 -23.17 11.30
N THR A 136 4.50 -23.60 11.80
CA THR A 136 5.43 -24.46 11.05
C THR A 136 4.85 -25.83 10.73
N ASN A 137 3.65 -26.15 11.23
CA ASN A 137 2.93 -27.39 10.94
C ASN A 137 1.44 -27.09 10.72
N VAL A 138 1.01 -27.03 9.46
CA VAL A 138 -0.41 -27.15 9.09
C VAL A 138 -0.51 -28.37 8.17
N GLU A 139 -1.16 -29.42 8.67
CA GLU A 139 -1.60 -30.54 7.84
C GLU A 139 -2.69 -30.02 6.90
N ILE A 140 -2.48 -30.18 5.59
CA ILE A 140 -3.43 -29.79 4.55
C ILE A 140 -4.57 -30.80 4.58
N SER A 141 -5.76 -30.37 5.03
CA SER A 141 -7.00 -31.13 4.84
C SER A 141 -7.64 -30.71 3.51
N ASP A 142 -7.71 -31.63 2.54
CA ASP A 142 -8.33 -31.46 1.23
C ASP A 142 -9.87 -31.44 1.28
N ASP A 143 -10.47 -30.58 2.10
CA ASP A 143 -11.93 -30.38 2.11
C ASP A 143 -12.29 -28.98 1.60
N MET A 144 -12.75 -28.95 0.35
CA MET A 144 -13.06 -27.74 -0.42
C MET A 144 -14.57 -27.46 -0.45
N SER A 145 -15.32 -27.97 0.54
CA SER A 145 -16.78 -27.95 0.53
C SER A 145 -17.45 -26.75 1.20
N ASP A 146 -16.70 -25.81 1.80
CA ASP A 146 -17.31 -24.74 2.61
C ASP A 146 -16.81 -23.31 2.28
N MET A 147 -16.73 -22.94 0.99
CA MET A 147 -16.54 -21.54 0.59
C MET A 147 -17.81 -20.98 -0.07
N PRO A 148 -18.35 -19.84 0.40
CA PRO A 148 -19.45 -19.16 -0.27
C PRO A 148 -18.97 -18.66 -1.65
N VAL A 149 -19.72 -19.04 -2.68
CA VAL A 149 -19.48 -18.77 -4.10
C VAL A 149 -19.06 -17.30 -4.34
N ARG A 150 -17.80 -17.10 -4.72
CA ARG A 150 -17.17 -15.80 -4.99
C ARG A 150 -17.48 -15.30 -6.41
N THR A 151 -18.76 -15.20 -6.77
CA THR A 151 -19.20 -14.68 -8.08
C THR A 151 -18.84 -13.20 -8.29
N ASN A 152 -18.72 -12.42 -7.21
CA ASN A 152 -18.45 -10.98 -7.29
C ASN A 152 -16.99 -10.63 -7.65
N PHE A 153 -16.03 -11.50 -7.34
CA PHE A 153 -14.61 -11.19 -7.57
C PHE A 153 -14.25 -11.28 -9.07
N PHE A 154 -14.64 -12.37 -9.73
CA PHE A 154 -14.34 -12.56 -11.15
C PHE A 154 -15.09 -11.58 -12.05
N GLN A 155 -16.30 -11.18 -11.65
CA GLN A 155 -17.04 -10.16 -12.38
C GLN A 155 -16.37 -8.78 -12.24
N HIS A 156 -15.94 -8.41 -11.02
CA HIS A 156 -15.21 -7.17 -10.80
C HIS A 156 -13.89 -7.12 -11.58
N VAL A 157 -13.10 -8.20 -11.59
CA VAL A 157 -11.86 -8.29 -12.38
C VAL A 157 -12.14 -8.14 -13.88
N ARG A 158 -13.23 -8.72 -14.39
CA ARG A 158 -13.63 -8.59 -15.80
C ARG A 158 -14.00 -7.14 -16.14
N ASP A 159 -14.77 -6.49 -15.29
CA ASP A 159 -15.25 -5.12 -15.51
C ASP A 159 -14.08 -4.11 -15.46
N GLU A 160 -13.12 -4.32 -14.55
CA GLU A 160 -11.89 -3.52 -14.45
C GLU A 160 -10.97 -3.71 -15.67
N LEU A 161 -10.78 -4.95 -16.15
CA LEU A 161 -9.99 -5.21 -17.35
C LEU A 161 -10.63 -4.59 -18.61
N GLN A 162 -11.96 -4.59 -18.70
CA GLN A 162 -12.66 -3.90 -19.78
C GLN A 162 -12.49 -2.39 -19.69
N ARG A 163 -12.59 -1.81 -18.50
CA ARG A 163 -12.38 -0.37 -18.28
C ARG A 163 -10.95 0.05 -18.62
N TYR A 164 -9.95 -0.71 -18.16
CA TYR A 164 -8.55 -0.47 -18.50
C TYR A 164 -8.30 -0.60 -20.01
N GLY A 165 -8.90 -1.61 -20.66
CA GLY A 165 -8.84 -1.77 -22.12
C GLY A 165 -9.44 -0.58 -22.88
N ILE A 166 -10.55 -0.01 -22.41
CA ILE A 166 -11.17 1.19 -22.98
C ILE A 166 -10.25 2.41 -22.77
N PHE A 167 -9.73 2.62 -21.57
CA PHE A 167 -8.84 3.73 -21.26
C PHE A 167 -7.56 3.72 -22.09
N VAL A 168 -6.89 2.56 -22.18
CA VAL A 168 -5.70 2.38 -23.01
C VAL A 168 -6.02 2.67 -24.48
N ARG A 169 -7.16 2.17 -24.98
CA ARG A 169 -7.60 2.44 -26.36
C ARG A 169 -7.81 3.93 -26.61
N GLU A 170 -8.46 4.65 -25.70
CA GLU A 170 -8.68 6.09 -25.84
C GLU A 170 -7.37 6.88 -25.84
N LYS A 171 -6.43 6.55 -24.93
CA LYS A 171 -5.12 7.19 -24.87
C LYS A 171 -4.26 6.91 -26.10
N VAL A 172 -4.27 5.68 -26.61
CA VAL A 172 -3.58 5.32 -27.87
C VAL A 172 -4.18 6.08 -29.06
N LEU A 173 -5.51 6.20 -29.14
CA LEU A 173 -6.16 6.98 -30.20
C LEU A 173 -5.81 8.48 -30.11
N GLU A 174 -5.73 9.04 -28.90
CA GLU A 174 -5.30 10.43 -28.68
C GLU A 174 -3.86 10.66 -29.18
N ILE A 175 -2.95 9.71 -28.93
CA ILE A 175 -1.57 9.75 -29.41
C ILE A 175 -1.52 9.64 -30.94
N ILE A 176 -2.23 8.67 -31.52
CA ILE A 176 -2.30 8.48 -32.98
C ILE A 176 -2.83 9.74 -33.67
N ASN A 177 -3.89 10.34 -33.14
CA ASN A 177 -4.46 11.57 -33.69
C ASN A 177 -3.48 12.74 -33.64
N ARG A 178 -2.75 12.91 -32.52
CA ARG A 178 -1.68 13.92 -32.42
C ARG A 178 -0.54 13.68 -33.40
N MET A 179 -0.13 12.43 -33.59
CA MET A 179 0.90 12.08 -34.58
C MET A 179 0.41 12.35 -36.00
N HIS A 180 -0.82 12.00 -36.31
CA HIS A 180 -1.42 12.22 -37.63
C HIS A 180 -1.54 13.72 -37.96
N GLU A 181 -1.91 14.56 -36.99
CA GLU A 181 -1.94 16.01 -37.14
C GLU A 181 -0.54 16.59 -37.38
N LYS A 182 0.47 16.16 -36.60
CA LYS A 182 1.87 16.56 -36.83
C LYS A 182 2.37 16.14 -38.21
N MET A 183 2.02 14.94 -38.67
CA MET A 183 2.38 14.47 -40.02
C MET A 183 1.67 15.27 -41.12
N ARG A 184 0.40 15.66 -40.92
CA ARG A 184 -0.30 16.55 -41.87
C ARG A 184 0.38 17.91 -41.98
N HIS A 185 0.74 18.53 -40.87
CA HIS A 185 1.47 19.81 -40.87
C HIS A 185 2.87 19.69 -41.48
N PHE A 186 3.55 18.57 -41.25
CA PHE A 186 4.84 18.31 -41.86
C PHE A 186 4.71 18.14 -43.38
N ARG A 187 3.72 17.37 -43.83
CA ARG A 187 3.43 17.17 -45.25
C ARG A 187 3.03 18.47 -45.97
N ALA A 188 2.22 19.32 -45.33
CA ALA A 188 1.86 20.63 -45.88
C ALA A 188 3.11 21.51 -46.08
N ARG A 189 3.98 21.58 -45.07
CA ARG A 189 5.25 22.34 -45.16
C ARG A 189 6.18 21.82 -46.24
N ILE A 190 6.27 20.51 -46.43
CA ILE A 190 7.03 19.91 -47.54
C ILE A 190 6.39 20.29 -48.88
N SER A 191 5.07 20.17 -49.02
CA SER A 191 4.37 20.52 -50.26
C SER A 191 4.56 21.98 -50.65
N ASP A 192 4.58 22.89 -49.68
CA ASP A 192 4.83 24.32 -49.93
C ASP A 192 6.30 24.57 -50.32
N HIS A 193 7.23 23.76 -49.81
CA HIS A 193 8.65 23.88 -50.13
C HIS A 193 9.02 23.38 -51.54
N PHE A 194 8.22 22.48 -52.12
CA PHE A 194 8.44 21.93 -53.47
C PHE A 194 7.55 22.57 -54.56
N ASN A 195 6.65 23.49 -54.20
CA ASN A 195 5.79 24.23 -55.13
C ASN A 195 6.32 25.65 -55.47
N TYR A 196 7.62 25.91 -55.26
CA TYR A 196 8.32 27.14 -55.62
C TYR A 196 9.54 26.85 -56.50
#